data_AF-A0AAE1A1V7-F1
#
_entry.id   AF-A0AAE1A1V7-F1
#
_cell.length_a   1.000
_cell.length_b   1.000
_cell.length_c   1.000
_cell.angle_alpha   90.00
_cell.angle_beta   90.00
_cell.angle_gamma   90.00
#
_symmetry.space_group_name_H-M   'P 1'
#
loop_
_entity.id
_entity.type
_entity.pdbx_description
1 polymer ?
#
loop_
_entity_poly.entity_id
_entity_poly.type
_entity_poly.pdbx_seq_one_letter_code
_entity_poly.pdbx_strand_id
1 'polypeptide(L)'
;MLDLEVTPERSLGNEQWEFVLGMPFYQAVNILKRQDSCIKGVQVWYSEANPLSLDLVLYLSQDGIKLIFDPVSQRLKVTAFAKFSFLNF
;
A
#
# COMPACT_ATOMS: atom_id res chain seq x y z
N MET A 1 11.87 -8.57 -3.40
CA MET A 1 10.61 -8.45 -4.14
C MET A 1 9.64 -9.41 -3.48
N LEU A 2 8.53 -8.90 -2.96
CA LEU A 2 7.50 -9.70 -2.31
C LEU A 2 6.83 -10.65 -3.32
N ASP A 3 6.47 -11.85 -2.86
CA ASP A 3 5.65 -12.80 -3.60
C ASP A 3 4.22 -12.71 -3.08
N LEU A 4 3.33 -12.10 -3.88
CA LEU A 4 1.98 -11.70 -3.47
C LEU A 4 0.97 -12.08 -4.54
N GLU A 5 -0.19 -12.55 -4.08
CA GLU A 5 -1.36 -12.78 -4.90
C GLU A 5 -2.25 -11.54 -4.92
N VAL A 6 -2.76 -11.21 -6.11
CA VAL A 6 -3.76 -10.17 -6.31
C VAL A 6 -5.11 -10.85 -6.44
N THR A 7 -6.03 -10.57 -5.51
CA THR A 7 -7.45 -10.82 -5.74
C THR A 7 -8.08 -9.51 -6.25
N PRO A 8 -8.46 -9.44 -7.54
CA PRO A 8 -9.01 -8.22 -8.12
C PRO A 8 -10.13 -7.63 -7.28
N GLU A 9 -10.11 -6.31 -7.12
CA GLU A 9 -11.14 -5.54 -6.40
C GLU A 9 -11.33 -5.94 -4.93
N ARG A 10 -10.44 -6.77 -4.35
CA ARG A 10 -10.58 -7.27 -2.99
C ARG A 10 -9.33 -7.07 -2.17
N SER A 11 -8.22 -7.69 -2.57
CA SER A 11 -7.03 -7.76 -1.71
C SER A 11 -5.71 -7.98 -2.45
N LEU A 12 -4.62 -7.69 -1.75
CA LEU A 12 -3.25 -7.99 -2.11
C LEU A 12 -2.58 -8.64 -0.89
N GLY A 13 -2.01 -9.83 -1.03
CA GLY A 13 -1.42 -10.52 0.11
C GLY A 13 -0.87 -11.90 -0.19
N ASN A 14 -0.70 -12.68 0.86
CA ASN A 14 -0.37 -14.10 0.82
C ASN A 14 -1.06 -14.80 2.01
N GLU A 15 -0.70 -16.05 2.29
CA GLU A 15 -1.31 -16.85 3.36
C GLU A 15 -1.11 -16.27 4.78
N GLN A 16 -0.10 -15.42 4.98
CA GLN A 16 0.24 -14.88 6.31
C GLN A 16 -0.39 -13.52 6.57
N TRP A 17 -0.59 -12.71 5.53
CA TRP A 17 -1.14 -11.37 5.64
C TRP A 17 -1.79 -10.91 4.34
N GLU A 18 -2.80 -10.05 4.46
CA GLU A 18 -3.46 -9.43 3.31
C GLU A 18 -3.80 -7.97 3.59
N PHE A 19 -3.63 -7.13 2.57
CA PHE A 19 -4.23 -5.79 2.50
C PHE A 19 -5.56 -5.92 1.77
N VAL A 20 -6.65 -5.51 2.40
CA VAL A 20 -8.02 -5.65 1.87
C VAL A 20 -8.64 -4.27 1.67
N LEU A 21 -9.41 -4.07 0.60
CA LEU A 21 -10.16 -2.82 0.42
C LEU A 21 -11.05 -2.55 1.65
N GLY A 22 -11.09 -1.27 2.06
CA GLY A 22 -11.76 -0.83 3.27
C GLY A 22 -10.93 -0.97 4.55
N MET A 23 -9.74 -1.60 4.52
CA MET A 23 -8.85 -1.74 5.67
C MET A 23 -8.45 -0.38 6.23
N PRO A 24 -8.58 -0.14 7.55
CA PRO A 24 -8.08 1.07 8.19
C PRO A 24 -6.56 1.21 8.07
N PHE A 25 -6.07 2.43 7.85
CA PHE A 25 -4.64 2.73 7.73
C PHE A 25 -3.78 2.12 8.85
N TYR A 26 -4.21 2.24 10.11
CA TYR A 26 -3.46 1.71 11.25
C TYR A 26 -3.28 0.18 11.19
N GLN A 27 -4.24 -0.56 10.61
CA GLN A 27 -4.14 -2.01 10.46
C GLN A 27 -3.09 -2.37 9.42
N ALA A 28 -3.07 -1.64 8.29
CA ALA A 28 -2.03 -1.81 7.28
C ALA A 28 -0.63 -1.53 7.86
N VAL A 29 -0.48 -0.46 8.64
CA VAL A 29 0.78 -0.16 9.35
C VAL A 29 1.17 -1.27 10.31
N ASN A 30 0.21 -1.87 11.02
CA ASN A 30 0.48 -2.99 11.93
C ASN A 30 0.96 -4.25 11.20
N ILE A 31 0.40 -4.55 10.02
CA ILE A 31 0.89 -5.63 9.15
C ILE A 31 2.34 -5.34 8.74
N LEU A 32 2.62 -4.13 8.25
CA LEU A 32 3.97 -3.74 7.83
C LEU A 32 4.99 -3.85 8.97
N LYS A 33 4.63 -3.44 10.19
CA LYS A 33 5.49 -3.56 11.37
C LYS A 33 5.78 -5.01 11.76
N ARG A 34 4.82 -5.92 11.58
CA ARG A 34 4.99 -7.36 11.88
C ARG A 34 5.84 -8.07 10.82
N GLN A 35 5.91 -7.51 9.63
CA GLN A 35 6.63 -8.05 8.49
C GLN A 35 7.89 -7.22 8.18
N ASP A 36 8.43 -6.52 9.18
CA ASP A 36 9.53 -5.56 9.01
C ASP A 36 10.83 -6.23 8.57
N SER A 37 11.01 -7.53 8.80
CA SER A 37 12.13 -8.33 8.28
C SER A 37 12.08 -8.49 6.76
N CYS A 38 10.88 -8.57 6.18
CA CYS A 38 10.65 -8.85 4.76
C CYS A 38 10.30 -7.59 3.94
N ILE A 39 9.46 -6.72 4.49
CA ILE A 39 8.97 -5.51 3.82
C ILE A 39 9.86 -4.33 4.20
N LYS A 40 10.60 -3.81 3.23
CA LYS A 40 11.57 -2.72 3.43
C LYS A 40 11.24 -1.52 2.55
N GLY A 41 11.72 -0.33 2.95
CA GLY A 41 11.49 0.89 2.19
C GLY A 41 10.04 1.37 2.20
N VAL A 42 9.38 1.29 3.36
CA VAL A 42 8.04 1.85 3.55
C VAL A 42 8.14 3.37 3.68
N GLN A 43 7.41 4.10 2.85
CA GLN A 43 7.28 5.56 2.91
C GLN A 43 5.83 5.93 3.13
N VAL A 44 5.59 7.04 3.83
CA VAL A 44 4.26 7.64 3.99
C VAL A 44 4.23 8.94 3.22
N TRP A 45 3.33 9.06 2.26
CA TRP A 45 3.10 10.29 1.52
C TRP A 45 1.76 10.88 1.95
N TYR A 46 1.78 12.15 2.36
CA TYR A 46 0.62 12.91 2.79
C TYR A 46 0.85 14.40 2.52
N SER A 47 -0.21 15.21 2.53
CA SER A 47 -0.12 16.66 2.39
C SER A 47 -0.43 17.36 3.70
N GLU A 48 0.51 18.13 4.23
CA GLU A 48 0.28 18.99 5.40
C GLU A 48 -0.60 20.19 5.07
N ALA A 49 -0.51 20.71 3.84
CA ALA A 49 -1.31 21.83 3.39
C ALA A 49 -2.79 21.44 3.17
N ASN A 50 -3.05 20.20 2.75
CA ASN A 50 -4.39 19.71 2.40
C ASN A 50 -4.66 18.28 2.94
N PRO A 51 -4.65 18.07 4.26
CA PRO A 51 -4.62 16.74 4.87
C PRO A 51 -5.89 15.91 4.65
N LEU A 52 -7.03 16.57 4.46
CA LEU A 52 -8.33 15.91 4.24
C LEU A 52 -8.76 15.88 2.76
N SER A 53 -8.00 16.54 1.89
CA SER A 53 -8.34 16.65 0.45
C SER A 53 -7.44 15.79 -0.43
N LEU A 54 -6.26 15.41 0.06
CA LEU A 54 -5.29 14.60 -0.68
C LEU A 54 -5.07 13.26 0.01
N ASP A 55 -5.12 12.20 -0.78
CA ASP A 55 -4.99 10.82 -0.30
C ASP A 55 -3.73 10.59 0.54
N LEU A 56 -3.89 9.72 1.53
CA LEU A 56 -2.78 9.18 2.30
C LEU A 56 -2.24 7.94 1.58
N VAL A 57 -0.93 7.85 1.37
CA VAL A 57 -0.33 6.73 0.63
C VAL A 57 0.76 6.05 1.46
N LEU A 58 0.67 4.73 1.61
CA LEU A 58 1.82 3.89 1.98
C LEU A 58 2.49 3.40 0.70
N TYR A 59 3.72 3.82 0.48
CA TYR A 59 4.52 3.40 -0.67
C TYR A 59 5.59 2.40 -0.24
N LEU A 60 5.47 1.15 -0.70
CA LEU A 60 6.46 0.10 -0.54
C LEU A 60 7.47 0.25 -1.69
N SER A 61 8.46 1.13 -1.50
CA SER A 61 9.30 1.62 -2.60
C SER A 61 10.16 0.55 -3.25
N GLN A 62 10.53 -0.50 -2.50
CA GLN A 62 11.33 -1.61 -3.02
C GLN A 62 10.50 -2.62 -3.84
N ASP A 63 9.19 -2.63 -3.65
CA ASP A 63 8.26 -3.52 -4.35
C ASP A 63 7.44 -2.79 -5.41
N GLY A 64 7.52 -1.46 -5.46
CA GLY A 64 6.76 -0.64 -6.38
C GLY A 64 5.25 -0.66 -6.10
N ILE A 65 4.84 -0.88 -4.84
CA ILE A 65 3.42 -1.01 -4.46
C ILE A 65 2.96 0.25 -3.72
N LYS A 66 1.81 0.79 -4.11
CA LYS A 66 1.13 1.90 -3.43
C LYS A 66 -0.19 1.40 -2.84
N LEU A 67 -0.34 1.56 -1.53
CA LEU A 67 -1.61 1.41 -0.83
C LEU A 67 -2.17 2.83 -0.63
N ILE A 68 -3.27 3.13 -1.32
CA ILE A 68 -3.87 4.47 -1.35
C ILE A 68 -5.10 4.46 -0.45
N PHE A 69 -5.11 5.36 0.53
CA PHE A 69 -6.16 5.50 1.53
C PHE A 69 -6.95 6.78 1.28
N ASP A 70 -8.26 6.69 1.46
CA ASP A 70 -9.14 7.85 1.47
C ASP A 70 -8.73 8.81 2.61
N PRO A 71 -8.61 10.13 2.36
CA PRO A 71 -8.02 11.05 3.32
C PRO A 71 -8.90 11.31 4.55
N VAL A 72 -10.21 11.12 4.43
CA VAL A 72 -11.16 11.40 5.51
C VAL A 72 -11.40 10.14 6.35
N SER A 73 -11.79 9.04 5.69
CA SER A 73 -12.12 7.78 6.36
C SER A 73 -10.87 6.94 6.70
N GLN A 74 -9.72 7.26 6.11
CA GLN A 74 -8.46 6.53 6.27
C GLN A 74 -8.59 5.03 5.97
N ARG A 75 -9.44 4.70 4.98
CA ARG A 75 -9.65 3.32 4.51
C ARG A 75 -8.94 3.09 3.20
N LEU A 76 -8.33 1.91 3.05
CA LEU A 76 -7.69 1.49 1.82
C LEU A 76 -8.73 1.51 0.69
N LYS A 77 -8.53 2.35 -0.31
CA LYS A 77 -9.44 2.46 -1.46
C LYS A 77 -8.88 1.81 -2.70
N VAL A 78 -7.55 1.83 -2.87
CA VAL A 78 -6.89 1.32 -4.07
C VAL A 78 -5.52 0.75 -3.72
N THR A 79 -5.20 -0.39 -4.30
CA THR A 79 -3.84 -0.92 -4.38
C THR A 79 -3.35 -0.74 -5.81
N ALA A 80 -2.23 -0.06 -5.99
CA ALA A 80 -1.68 0.24 -7.31
C ALA A 80 -0.22 -0.19 -7.40
N PHE A 81 0.16 -0.74 -8.54
CA PHE A 81 1.54 -1.03 -8.87
C PHE A 81 2.10 0.17 -9.63
N ALA A 82 3.17 0.77 -9.11
CA ALA A 82 3.97 1.70 -9.88
C ALA A 82 4.45 0.92 -11.11
N LYS A 83 4.06 1.38 -12.31
CA LYS A 83 4.53 0.80 -13.57
C LYS A 83 6.04 0.58 -13.48
N PHE A 84 6.48 -0.68 -13.57
CA PHE A 84 7.80 -0.95 -14.08
C PHE A 84 7.88 -0.27 -15.44
N SER A 85 8.83 0.64 -15.60
CA SER A 85 9.24 1.12 -16.91
C SER A 85 9.66 -0.13 -17.71
N PHE A 86 8.77 -0.63 -18.56
CA PHE A 86 9.08 -1.76 -19.43
C PHE A 86 9.96 -1.29 -20.59
N LEU A 87 10.97 -2.13 -20.90
CA LEU A 87 11.59 -2.36 -22.21
C LEU A 87 12.57 -1.27 -22.72
N ASN A 88 13.86 -1.57 -22.59
CA ASN A 88 14.75 -1.36 -23.73
C ASN A 88 14.59 -2.57 -24.64
N PHE A 89 13.94 -2.37 -25.79
CA PHE A 89 14.20 -3.20 -26.98
C PHE A 89 15.56 -2.84 -27.55
#